data_AF-B1VAL4-F1
#
_entry.id   AF-B1VAL4-F1
#
_cell.length_a   1.000
_cell.length_b   1.000
_cell.length_c   1.000
_cell.angle_alpha   90.00
_cell.angle_beta   90.00
_cell.angle_gamma   90.00
#
_symmetry.space_group_name_H-M   'P 1'
#
loop_
_entity.id
_entity.type
_entity.pdbx_description
1 polymer ?
#
loop_
_entity_poly.entity_id
_entity_poly.type
_entity_poly.pdbx_seq_one_letter_code
_entity_poly.pdbx_strand_id
1 'polypeptide(L)'
;MTTNKPTNTQRRLIQSKYIRQEIERRNDGAIEYICEYNRKTGKRVGIIEFYPDGKNIRIVYEINPTTDNITKSFIYNLSDQRLLYIREYDQYGCKFRTTYYNNDDQTVNFIENIFSETGKITRHTPKEGITPPLTINASANNQQNHKKGEQNETNKNPK
;
A
#
# COMPACT_ATOMS: atom_id res chain seq x y z
N MET A 1 -16.78 -4.01 28.36
CA MET A 1 -16.51 -2.99 27.34
C MET A 1 -15.09 -3.20 26.83
N THR A 2 -14.95 -3.94 25.74
CA THR A 2 -13.65 -4.25 25.12
C THR A 2 -13.54 -3.45 23.83
N THR A 3 -12.68 -2.42 23.85
CA THR A 3 -12.38 -1.60 22.68
C THR A 3 -11.56 -2.42 21.70
N ASN A 4 -12.21 -2.93 20.65
CA ASN A 4 -11.54 -3.56 19.50
C ASN A 4 -10.75 -2.48 18.74
N LYS A 5 -9.52 -2.22 19.20
CA LYS A 5 -8.54 -1.43 18.44
C LYS A 5 -8.22 -2.20 17.15
N PRO A 6 -8.24 -1.55 15.97
CA PRO A 6 -7.87 -2.20 14.72
C PRO A 6 -6.43 -2.72 14.80
N THR A 7 -6.24 -4.01 14.49
CA THR A 7 -4.94 -4.68 14.43
C THR A 7 -4.06 -4.11 13.32
N ASN A 8 -2.76 -4.02 13.61
CA ASN A 8 -1.71 -3.24 12.94
C ASN A 8 -1.32 -3.64 11.49
N THR A 9 -2.22 -4.13 10.63
CA THR A 9 -1.88 -4.50 9.24
C THR A 9 -2.33 -3.46 8.20
N GLN A 10 -2.83 -2.28 8.61
CA GLN A 10 -3.35 -1.26 7.70
C GLN A 10 -2.72 0.13 7.91
N ARG A 11 -1.39 0.19 8.06
CA ARG A 11 -0.65 1.47 8.06
C ARG A 11 0.27 1.52 6.85
N ARG A 12 -0.29 1.92 5.72
CA ARG A 12 0.47 2.33 4.53
C ARG A 12 1.32 3.55 4.91
N LEU A 13 2.62 3.35 5.04
CA LEU A 13 3.62 4.37 5.39
C LEU A 13 3.97 5.23 4.16
N ILE A 14 2.96 5.91 3.57
CA ILE A 14 3.20 7.06 2.70
C ILE A 14 2.90 8.29 3.54
N GLN A 15 3.93 8.77 4.26
CA GLN A 15 3.94 10.05 4.98
C GLN A 15 2.66 10.37 5.79
N SER A 16 2.41 9.62 6.86
CA SER A 16 1.28 9.83 7.80
C SER A 16 1.12 11.26 8.34
N LYS A 17 2.11 12.13 8.18
CA LYS A 17 2.03 13.56 8.52
C LYS A 17 1.10 14.37 7.59
N TYR A 18 0.81 13.91 6.38
CA TYR A 18 0.12 14.72 5.36
C TYR A 18 -1.26 14.19 4.93
N ILE A 19 -1.83 13.22 5.63
CA ILE A 19 -3.11 12.61 5.26
C ILE A 19 -4.20 12.86 6.32
N ARG A 20 -5.38 13.31 5.89
CA ARG A 20 -6.65 13.26 6.64
C ARG A 20 -7.42 12.04 6.15
N GLN A 21 -8.07 11.31 7.06
CA GLN A 21 -8.87 10.14 6.73
C GLN A 21 -10.33 10.37 7.13
N GLU A 22 -11.24 9.92 6.27
CA GLU A 22 -12.68 9.89 6.53
C GLU A 22 -13.16 8.45 6.40
N ILE A 23 -13.98 7.99 7.35
CA ILE A 23 -14.43 6.60 7.43
C ILE A 23 -15.90 6.55 7.07
N GLU A 24 -16.23 5.76 6.06
CA GLU A 24 -17.60 5.46 5.64
C GLU A 24 -17.97 4.07 6.14
N ARG A 25 -19.17 3.95 6.70
CA ARG A 25 -19.69 2.71 7.29
C ARG A 25 -21.00 2.34 6.66
N ARG A 26 -21.21 1.04 6.50
CA ARG A 26 -22.51 0.47 6.11
C ARG A 26 -23.52 0.62 7.25
N ASN A 27 -24.79 0.34 6.92
CA ASN A 27 -25.90 0.38 7.88
C ASN A 27 -25.71 -0.56 9.09
N ASP A 28 -24.94 -1.65 8.93
CA ASP A 28 -24.58 -2.59 10.00
C ASP A 28 -23.40 -2.11 10.87
N GLY A 29 -22.85 -0.93 10.59
CA GLY A 29 -21.73 -0.32 11.31
C GLY A 29 -20.36 -0.81 10.87
N ALA A 30 -20.26 -1.79 9.99
CA ALA A 30 -19.00 -2.25 9.45
C ALA A 30 -18.39 -1.20 8.50
N ILE A 31 -17.05 -1.11 8.49
CA ILE A 31 -16.35 -0.17 7.62
C ILE A 31 -16.55 -0.61 6.16
N GLU A 32 -16.90 0.34 5.30
CA GLU A 32 -17.02 0.13 3.86
C GLU A 32 -15.80 0.70 3.14
N TYR A 33 -15.54 1.99 3.41
CA TYR A 33 -14.44 2.72 2.81
C TYR A 33 -13.71 3.59 3.84
N ILE A 34 -12.43 3.82 3.58
CA ILE A 34 -11.66 4.92 4.16
C ILE A 34 -11.16 5.79 3.01
N CYS A 35 -11.59 7.04 2.98
CA CYS A 35 -11.14 8.03 2.01
C CYS A 35 -9.94 8.80 2.57
N GLU A 36 -8.86 8.89 1.79
CA GLU A 36 -7.61 9.57 2.18
C GLU A 36 -7.45 10.88 1.42
N TYR A 37 -7.17 11.97 2.14
CA TYR A 37 -7.04 13.31 1.59
C TYR A 37 -5.70 13.95 1.97
N ASN A 38 -5.08 14.64 1.04
CA ASN A 38 -3.93 15.50 1.32
C ASN A 38 -4.37 16.63 2.27
N ARG A 39 -3.72 16.75 3.44
CA ARG A 39 -4.08 17.76 4.46
C ARG A 39 -3.92 19.21 3.99
N LYS A 40 -2.96 19.49 3.10
CA LYS A 40 -2.69 20.86 2.65
C LYS A 40 -3.68 21.30 1.57
N THR A 41 -3.98 20.42 0.62
CA THR A 41 -4.81 20.77 -0.54
C THR A 41 -6.27 20.35 -0.38
N GLY A 42 -6.57 19.48 0.59
CA GLY A 42 -7.89 18.87 0.76
C GLY A 42 -8.26 17.86 -0.32
N LYS A 43 -7.39 17.62 -1.31
CA LYS A 43 -7.66 16.74 -2.45
C LYS A 43 -7.51 15.28 -2.06
N ARG A 44 -8.39 14.43 -2.59
CA ARG A 44 -8.35 12.98 -2.40
C ARG A 44 -7.10 12.39 -3.05
N VAL A 45 -6.45 11.46 -2.37
CA VAL A 45 -5.21 10.79 -2.80
C VAL A 45 -5.31 9.26 -2.74
N GLY A 46 -6.33 8.74 -2.06
CA GLY A 46 -6.56 7.30 -2.00
C GLY A 46 -7.92 6.94 -1.42
N ILE A 47 -8.28 5.68 -1.62
CA ILE A 47 -9.45 5.04 -1.02
C ILE A 47 -9.02 3.63 -0.60
N ILE A 48 -9.43 3.21 0.59
CA ILE A 48 -9.28 1.83 1.06
C ILE A 48 -10.67 1.24 1.17
N GLU A 49 -10.95 0.18 0.43
CA GLU A 49 -12.21 -0.54 0.46
C GLU A 49 -12.06 -1.86 1.21
N PHE A 50 -13.06 -2.16 2.02
CA PHE A 50 -13.09 -3.35 2.86
C PHE A 50 -14.06 -4.39 2.31
N TYR A 51 -13.83 -5.65 2.65
CA TYR A 51 -14.79 -6.71 2.45
C TYR A 51 -16.04 -6.51 3.33
N PRO A 52 -17.14 -7.26 3.08
CA PRO A 52 -18.34 -7.20 3.91
C PRO A 52 -18.14 -7.55 5.39
N ASP A 53 -16.98 -8.06 5.79
CA ASP A 53 -16.63 -8.22 7.21
C ASP A 53 -16.20 -6.91 7.89
N GLY A 54 -15.91 -5.85 7.11
CA GLY A 54 -15.40 -4.56 7.56
C GLY A 54 -14.03 -4.61 8.24
N LYS A 55 -13.30 -5.72 8.09
CA LYS A 55 -12.01 -5.99 8.74
C LYS A 55 -10.90 -6.14 7.72
N ASN A 56 -11.16 -6.93 6.68
CA ASN A 56 -10.20 -7.27 5.66
C ASN A 56 -10.27 -6.27 4.51
N ILE A 57 -9.11 -5.80 4.05
CA ILE A 57 -9.02 -4.94 2.87
C ILE A 57 -9.35 -5.79 1.65
N ARG A 58 -10.20 -5.23 0.80
CA ARG A 58 -10.52 -5.75 -0.53
C ARG A 58 -9.63 -5.09 -1.57
N ILE A 59 -9.61 -3.75 -1.58
CA ILE A 59 -8.88 -2.96 -2.57
C ILE A 59 -8.30 -1.70 -1.92
N VAL A 60 -7.09 -1.30 -2.34
CA VAL A 60 -6.57 0.05 -2.12
C VAL A 60 -6.44 0.77 -3.46
N TYR A 61 -6.95 1.99 -3.55
CA TYR A 61 -6.84 2.86 -4.71
C TYR A 61 -5.82 3.97 -4.47
N GLU A 62 -5.00 4.25 -5.48
CA GLU A 62 -4.22 5.48 -5.62
C GLU A 62 -4.94 6.42 -6.56
N ILE A 63 -5.05 7.70 -6.16
CA ILE A 63 -5.81 8.70 -6.90
C ILE A 63 -4.89 9.87 -7.25
N ASN A 64 -4.96 10.31 -8.50
CA ASN A 64 -4.33 11.55 -8.92
C ASN A 64 -5.12 12.73 -8.34
N PRO A 65 -4.54 13.55 -7.45
CA PRO A 65 -5.29 14.63 -6.80
C PRO A 65 -5.67 15.78 -7.75
N THR A 66 -5.11 15.82 -8.96
CA THR A 66 -5.43 16.83 -9.96
C THR A 66 -6.63 16.43 -10.82
N THR A 67 -6.69 15.17 -11.23
CA THR A 67 -7.76 14.66 -12.11
C THR A 67 -8.85 13.88 -11.37
N ASP A 68 -8.60 13.51 -10.11
CA ASP A 68 -9.42 12.59 -9.29
C ASP A 68 -9.59 11.18 -9.89
N ASN A 69 -8.79 10.86 -10.91
CA ASN A 69 -8.77 9.54 -11.53
C ASN A 69 -7.90 8.58 -10.72
N ILE A 70 -8.35 7.31 -10.66
CA ILE A 70 -7.56 6.21 -10.12
C ILE A 70 -6.33 6.02 -11.02
N THR A 71 -5.14 5.96 -10.43
CA THR A 71 -3.88 5.68 -11.13
C THR A 71 -3.42 4.25 -10.90
N LYS A 72 -3.68 3.70 -9.70
CA LYS A 72 -3.42 2.29 -9.36
C LYS A 72 -4.51 1.72 -8.47
N SER A 73 -4.68 0.40 -8.54
CA SER A 73 -5.43 -0.33 -7.54
C SER A 73 -4.68 -1.60 -7.13
N PHE A 74 -4.65 -1.88 -5.83
CA PHE A 74 -4.04 -3.06 -5.21
C PHE A 74 -5.16 -3.96 -4.71
N ILE A 75 -5.22 -5.21 -5.19
CA ILE A 75 -6.32 -6.12 -4.87
C ILE A 75 -5.81 -7.23 -3.97
N TYR A 76 -6.50 -7.45 -2.86
CA TYR A 76 -6.10 -8.39 -1.82
C TYR A 76 -7.04 -9.59 -1.75
N ASN A 77 -6.52 -10.71 -1.27
CA ASN A 77 -7.30 -11.90 -0.99
C ASN A 77 -8.05 -11.77 0.34
N LEU A 78 -9.31 -12.19 0.39
CA LEU A 78 -10.11 -12.15 1.61
C LEU A 78 -9.51 -13.01 2.74
N SER A 79 -9.05 -14.21 2.42
CA SER A 79 -8.73 -15.24 3.41
C SER A 79 -7.40 -14.98 4.12
N ASP A 80 -6.38 -14.53 3.39
CA ASP A 80 -5.00 -14.40 3.89
C ASP A 80 -4.45 -12.97 3.73
N GLN A 81 -5.24 -12.04 3.18
CA GLN A 81 -4.85 -10.64 2.94
C GLN A 81 -3.60 -10.46 2.07
N ARG A 82 -3.21 -11.48 1.29
CA ARG A 82 -2.10 -11.34 0.34
C ARG A 82 -2.49 -10.51 -0.88
N LEU A 83 -1.52 -9.81 -1.45
CA LEU A 83 -1.69 -9.08 -2.71
C LEU A 83 -1.84 -10.07 -3.86
N LEU A 84 -2.95 -9.98 -4.60
CA LEU A 84 -3.23 -10.83 -5.76
C LEU A 84 -2.70 -10.20 -7.05
N TYR A 85 -3.04 -8.93 -7.26
CA TYR A 85 -2.61 -8.20 -8.43
C TYR A 85 -2.71 -6.68 -8.22
N ILE A 86 -1.92 -5.96 -9.02
CA ILE A 86 -1.99 -4.50 -9.15
C ILE A 86 -2.53 -4.17 -10.53
N ARG A 87 -3.45 -3.21 -10.62
CA ARG A 87 -3.87 -2.61 -11.89
C ARG A 87 -3.35 -1.19 -11.98
N GLU A 88 -2.98 -0.79 -13.18
CA GLU A 88 -2.53 0.56 -13.48
C GLU A 88 -3.34 1.17 -14.61
N TYR A 89 -3.58 2.46 -14.46
CA TYR A 89 -4.54 3.23 -15.22
C TYR A 89 -3.86 4.48 -15.76
N ASP A 90 -4.24 4.88 -16.97
CA ASP A 90 -3.75 6.11 -17.56
C ASP A 90 -4.44 7.34 -16.92
N GLN A 91 -4.08 8.52 -17.41
CA GLN A 91 -4.62 9.78 -16.90
C GLN A 91 -6.14 9.94 -17.11
N TYR A 92 -6.76 9.12 -17.97
CA TYR A 92 -8.20 9.12 -18.25
C TYR A 92 -8.95 8.03 -17.47
N GLY A 93 -8.25 7.26 -16.63
CA GLY A 93 -8.82 6.16 -15.86
C GLY A 93 -8.96 4.86 -16.66
N CYS A 94 -8.36 4.76 -17.85
CA CYS A 94 -8.36 3.54 -18.64
C CYS A 94 -7.25 2.60 -18.17
N LYS A 95 -7.63 1.36 -17.82
CA LYS A 95 -6.67 0.33 -17.39
C LYS A 95 -5.77 -0.08 -18.56
N PHE A 96 -4.45 0.08 -18.40
CA PHE A 96 -3.48 -0.32 -19.42
C PHE A 96 -2.56 -1.47 -18.97
N ARG A 97 -2.50 -1.77 -17.67
CA ARG A 97 -1.65 -2.85 -17.15
C ARG A 97 -2.27 -3.57 -15.96
N THR A 98 -2.01 -4.87 -15.84
CA THR A 98 -2.27 -5.66 -14.63
C THR A 98 -1.08 -6.58 -14.35
N THR A 99 -0.55 -6.50 -13.14
CA THR A 99 0.57 -7.34 -12.67
C THR A 99 0.03 -8.32 -11.65
N TYR A 100 0.14 -9.62 -11.92
CA TYR A 100 -0.32 -10.69 -11.05
C TYR A 100 0.84 -11.26 -10.25
N TYR A 101 0.60 -11.59 -8.99
CA TYR A 101 1.62 -12.08 -8.07
C TYR A 101 1.42 -13.56 -7.76
N ASN A 102 2.52 -14.22 -7.41
CA ASN A 102 2.52 -15.55 -6.85
C ASN A 102 2.01 -15.53 -5.40
N ASN A 103 1.90 -16.71 -4.80
CA ASN A 103 1.42 -16.86 -3.42
C ASN A 103 2.36 -16.23 -2.37
N ASP A 104 3.59 -15.89 -2.76
CA ASP A 104 4.60 -15.25 -1.91
C ASP A 104 4.46 -13.72 -1.84
N ASP A 105 3.47 -13.14 -2.54
CA ASP A 105 3.17 -11.70 -2.69
C ASP A 105 4.33 -10.80 -3.19
N GLN A 106 5.47 -11.40 -3.49
CA GLN A 106 6.72 -10.73 -3.86
C GLN A 106 7.13 -11.03 -5.29
N THR A 107 6.78 -12.19 -5.81
CA THR A 107 7.20 -12.61 -7.14
C THR A 107 6.07 -12.37 -8.13
N VAL A 108 6.35 -11.63 -9.20
CA VAL A 108 5.41 -11.45 -10.30
C VAL A 108 5.24 -12.78 -11.04
N ASN A 109 3.99 -13.24 -11.14
CA ASN A 109 3.62 -14.40 -11.94
C ASN A 109 3.58 -14.04 -13.43
N PHE A 110 2.76 -13.05 -13.79
CA PHE A 110 2.70 -12.52 -15.15
C PHE A 110 2.14 -11.10 -15.18
N ILE A 111 2.37 -10.42 -16.29
CA ILE A 111 1.89 -9.07 -16.56
C ILE A 111 1.03 -9.11 -17.82
N GLU A 112 -0.14 -8.49 -17.73
CA GLU A 112 -1.03 -8.20 -18.86
C GLU A 112 -0.95 -6.71 -19.20
N ASN A 113 -0.63 -6.39 -20.45
CA ASN A 113 -0.69 -5.03 -20.98
C ASN A 113 -1.84 -4.91 -21.98
N ILE A 114 -2.56 -3.79 -21.93
CA ILE A 114 -3.66 -3.45 -22.82
C ILE A 114 -3.24 -2.22 -23.62
N PHE A 115 -3.16 -2.37 -24.94
CA PHE A 115 -2.82 -1.28 -25.84
C PHE A 115 -4.12 -0.59 -26.29
N SER A 116 -4.42 0.56 -25.68
CA SER A 116 -5.67 1.30 -25.88
C SER A 116 -5.99 1.58 -27.36
N GLU A 117 -4.96 1.87 -28.16
CA GLU A 117 -5.10 2.16 -29.59
C GLU A 117 -5.63 0.99 -30.42
N THR A 118 -5.36 -0.25 -29.98
CA THR A 118 -5.66 -1.46 -30.77
C THR A 118 -6.60 -2.44 -30.05
N GLY A 119 -6.84 -2.24 -28.75
CA GLY A 119 -7.49 -3.21 -27.88
C GLY A 119 -6.67 -4.49 -27.67
N LYS A 120 -5.45 -4.57 -28.21
CA LYS A 120 -4.60 -5.76 -28.11
C LYS A 120 -4.19 -5.97 -26.66
N ILE A 121 -4.27 -7.22 -26.21
CA ILE A 121 -3.78 -7.64 -24.91
C ILE A 121 -2.52 -8.48 -25.11
N THR A 122 -1.44 -8.16 -24.41
CA THR A 122 -0.26 -9.02 -24.35
C THR A 122 -0.05 -9.52 -22.94
N ARG A 123 0.34 -10.79 -22.83
CA ARG A 123 0.71 -11.41 -21.56
C ARG A 123 2.17 -11.81 -21.63
N HIS A 124 2.94 -11.50 -20.60
CA HIS A 124 4.30 -11.98 -20.47
C HIS A 124 4.62 -12.34 -19.03
N THR A 125 5.38 -13.42 -18.85
CA THR A 125 5.99 -13.79 -17.58
C THR A 125 7.36 -13.12 -17.52
N PRO A 126 7.62 -12.28 -16.52
CA PRO A 126 8.96 -11.74 -16.32
C PRO A 126 10.00 -12.85 -16.19
N LYS A 127 11.18 -12.66 -16.78
CA LYS A 127 12.34 -13.47 -16.41
C LYS A 127 12.65 -13.20 -14.94
N GLU A 128 13.08 -14.24 -14.21
CA GLU A 128 13.22 -14.25 -12.75
C GLU A 128 13.82 -12.95 -12.18
N GLY A 129 13.23 -12.42 -11.11
CA GLY A 129 13.79 -11.30 -10.34
C GLY A 129 13.14 -9.92 -10.49
N ILE A 130 12.01 -9.77 -11.18
CA ILE A 130 11.25 -8.51 -11.09
C ILE A 130 10.54 -8.45 -9.73
N THR A 131 11.14 -7.70 -8.82
CA THR A 131 10.52 -7.29 -7.56
C THR A 131 9.51 -6.17 -7.81
N PRO A 132 8.37 -6.16 -7.10
CA PRO A 132 7.39 -5.09 -7.20
C PRO A 132 8.00 -3.73 -6.84
N PRO A 133 7.44 -2.61 -7.34
CA PRO A 133 7.70 -1.31 -6.73
C PRO A 133 7.29 -1.39 -5.25
N LEU A 134 8.29 -1.31 -4.37
CA LEU A 134 8.23 -1.38 -2.90
C LEU A 134 6.80 -1.36 -2.33
N THR A 135 6.24 -2.54 -2.10
CA THR A 135 5.19 -2.70 -1.09
C THR A 135 5.85 -2.35 0.25
N ILE A 136 5.23 -1.44 1.00
CA ILE A 136 5.80 -0.91 2.24
C ILE A 136 5.77 -2.04 3.27
N ASN A 137 6.85 -2.80 3.35
CA ASN A 137 7.04 -3.81 4.38
C ASN A 137 7.18 -3.11 5.72
N ALA A 138 6.15 -3.23 6.56
CA ALA A 138 6.27 -3.03 7.99
C ALA A 138 7.05 -4.22 8.60
N SER A 139 8.37 -4.23 8.40
CA SER A 139 9.29 -4.96 9.27
C SER A 139 10.70 -4.40 9.12
N ALA A 140 10.92 -3.22 9.69
CA ALA A 140 12.23 -2.72 10.01
C ALA A 140 12.10 -1.90 11.30
N ASN A 141 12.33 -2.57 12.43
CA ASN A 141 13.05 -2.09 13.61
C ASN A 141 12.71 -2.93 14.82
N ASN A 142 13.37 -4.07 14.93
CA ASN A 142 13.86 -4.55 16.21
C ASN A 142 15.00 -5.53 15.96
N GLN A 143 16.23 -5.02 15.87
CA GLN A 143 17.40 -5.59 16.52
C GLN A 143 18.61 -4.67 16.36
N GLN A 144 19.19 -4.33 17.51
CA GLN A 144 20.60 -3.95 17.71
C GLN A 144 21.05 -2.53 17.30
N ASN A 145 20.52 -1.52 17.99
CA ASN A 145 21.39 -0.50 18.57
C ASN A 145 21.92 -1.02 19.91
N HIS A 146 22.99 -1.81 19.87
CA HIS A 146 23.92 -1.89 20.99
C HIS A 146 25.32 -2.13 20.45
N LYS A 147 26.25 -1.27 20.91
CA LYS A 147 27.70 -1.26 20.73
C LYS A 147 28.25 -0.56 19.49
N LYS A 148 28.35 0.76 19.57
CA LYS A 148 29.61 1.45 19.28
C LYS A 148 29.61 2.85 19.88
N GLY A 149 30.58 3.13 20.74
CA GLY A 149 30.87 4.47 21.22
C GLY A 149 31.06 4.52 22.72
N GLU A 150 32.22 4.08 23.19
CA GLU A 150 32.94 4.70 24.31
C GLU A 150 34.33 4.08 24.37
N GLN A 151 35.26 4.65 23.60
CA GLN A 151 36.67 4.62 23.91
C GLN A 151 37.25 6.00 23.61
N ASN A 152 38.06 6.42 24.58
CA ASN A 152 39.03 7.50 24.60
C ASN A 152 38.46 8.87 24.98
N GLU A 153 38.79 9.34 26.19
CA GLU A 153 40.03 10.10 26.35
C GLU A 153 40.51 10.16 27.80
N THR A 154 41.77 9.77 27.96
CA THR A 154 42.63 10.10 29.09
C THR A 154 42.75 11.61 29.24
N ASN A 155 42.56 12.14 30.46
CA ASN A 155 43.38 13.27 30.87
C ASN A 155 43.73 13.19 32.35
N LYS A 156 45.04 13.26 32.60
CA LYS A 156 45.68 13.32 33.92
C LYS A 156 45.61 14.75 34.46
N ASN A 157 45.90 14.81 35.77
CA ASN A 157 46.47 15.91 36.55
C ASN A 157 45.50 16.84 37.31
N PRO A 158 45.94 17.47 38.43
CA PRO A 158 46.54 16.84 39.62
C PRO A 158 46.01 17.45 40.93
N LYS A 159 46.15 16.73 42.06
CA LYS A 159 46.58 17.28 43.36
C LYS A 159 46.88 16.16 44.33
#